data_AF-A0A3T1CY65-F1
#
_entry.id   AF-A0A3T1CY65-F1
#
_cell.length_a   1.000
_cell.length_b   1.000
_cell.length_c   1.000
_cell.angle_alpha   90.00
_cell.angle_beta   90.00
_cell.angle_gamma   90.00
#
_symmetry.space_group_name_H-M   'P 1'
#
loop_
_entity.id
_entity.type
_entity.pdbx_description
1 polymer ?
#
loop_
_entity_poly.entity_id
_entity_poly.type
_entity_poly.pdbx_seq_one_letter_code
_entity_poly.pdbx_strand_id
1 'polypeptide(L)'
;MIKIILSFTLLITLCSCTKANVNVNVSVIEEATKTAPPQQTQTLETIIESIQPDGLKVTKIVEDNLNNDGNKQSIVVFGDFARIFVVSESQVIGELKDSIGVAHDNIDVRIQKLDQTDKKFIVLYSEQNGMDGYGEGFSIFQLNGDQIEEVNYNFPETTGSGTRKLEDYDNDGIYDSVTYVDVNDTQSHQLIFYQRYDALGEEKVDLQYTNEEKKFIYPAEPEKVIKNFIEDFHYKEWLEEELKQFVDNEGLIHFNTEDYINLSSMDYGGLDIRIHELSVPEPNKIFLVKDESMDSSELTFTLRKISNQWIISKIEKKTS
;
A
#
# COMPACT_ATOMS: atom_id res chain seq x y z
N MET A 1 -56.64 -2.10 -6.80
CA MET A 1 -57.13 -1.81 -5.44
C MET A 1 -56.31 -0.63 -4.92
N ILE A 2 -56.98 0.53 -4.81
CA ILE A 2 -56.66 1.76 -4.04
C ILE A 2 -55.31 2.48 -4.28
N LYS A 3 -55.41 3.59 -5.04
CA LYS A 3 -54.56 4.80 -4.93
C LYS A 3 -55.01 5.59 -3.69
N ILE A 4 -54.07 6.07 -2.88
CA ILE A 4 -54.36 7.07 -1.84
C ILE A 4 -53.78 8.41 -2.28
N ILE A 5 -54.69 9.37 -2.44
CA ILE A 5 -54.48 10.80 -2.58
C ILE A 5 -54.63 11.39 -1.18
N LEU A 6 -53.74 12.29 -0.77
CA LEU A 6 -53.97 13.18 0.37
C LEU A 6 -53.59 14.60 -0.02
N SER A 7 -54.62 15.36 -0.38
CA SER A 7 -54.62 16.82 -0.43
C SER A 7 -54.72 17.37 0.99
N PHE A 8 -54.03 18.47 1.29
CA PHE A 8 -54.39 19.34 2.40
C PHE A 8 -54.53 20.79 1.94
N THR A 9 -55.69 21.34 2.27
CA THR A 9 -56.21 22.64 1.88
C THR A 9 -55.84 23.70 2.92
N LEU A 10 -55.48 24.87 2.41
CA LEU A 10 -55.24 26.14 3.09
C LEU A 10 -56.49 26.65 3.83
N LEU A 11 -56.35 27.12 5.09
CA LEU A 11 -57.39 27.86 5.79
C LEU A 11 -56.84 29.21 6.27
N ILE A 12 -57.39 30.30 5.71
CA ILE A 12 -57.18 31.69 6.12
C ILE A 12 -58.28 32.04 7.11
N THR A 13 -57.93 32.65 8.24
CA THR A 13 -58.89 33.32 9.13
C THR A 13 -58.40 34.74 9.44
N LEU A 14 -59.18 35.72 8.99
CA LEU A 14 -59.15 37.12 9.40
C LEU A 14 -60.10 37.32 10.58
N CYS A 15 -59.71 38.09 11.61
CA CYS A 15 -60.65 38.99 12.30
C CYS A 15 -59.98 40.04 13.20
N SER A 16 -60.14 41.30 12.78
CA SER A 16 -60.69 42.45 13.52
C SER A 16 -60.00 43.10 14.74
N CYS A 17 -59.59 44.35 14.47
CA CYS A 17 -59.45 45.58 15.27
C CYS A 17 -59.81 45.66 16.76
N THR A 18 -59.01 46.45 17.49
CA THR A 18 -59.50 47.55 18.35
C THR A 18 -58.46 48.66 18.50
N LYS A 19 -58.91 49.92 18.44
CA LYS A 19 -58.10 51.15 18.55
C LYS A 19 -57.88 51.52 20.01
N ALA A 20 -56.70 52.02 20.34
CA ALA A 20 -56.49 52.97 21.44
C ALA A 20 -55.43 54.00 21.02
N ASN A 21 -55.81 55.27 21.02
CA ASN A 21 -54.95 56.44 20.84
C ASN A 21 -54.21 56.71 22.15
N VAL A 22 -52.88 56.73 22.13
CA VAL A 22 -52.07 57.42 23.14
C VAL A 22 -51.01 58.25 22.43
N ASN A 23 -51.08 59.55 22.66
CA ASN A 23 -50.18 60.56 22.16
C ASN A 23 -48.94 60.58 23.08
N VAL A 24 -47.76 60.22 22.57
CA VAL A 24 -46.50 60.38 23.32
C VAL A 24 -45.48 61.13 22.47
N ASN A 25 -45.07 62.24 23.06
CA ASN A 25 -44.05 63.18 22.65
C ASN A 25 -42.70 62.44 22.50
N VAL A 26 -42.16 62.35 21.28
CA VAL A 26 -40.85 61.72 21.03
C VAL A 26 -39.77 62.76 21.34
N SER A 27 -39.17 62.66 22.52
CA SER A 27 -37.87 63.26 22.80
C SER A 27 -36.79 62.47 22.07
N VAL A 28 -36.04 63.15 21.20
CA VAL A 28 -34.85 62.63 20.52
C VAL A 28 -33.81 62.24 21.57
N ILE A 29 -33.47 60.95 21.64
CA ILE A 29 -32.27 60.45 22.31
C ILE A 29 -31.30 60.10 21.18
N GLU A 30 -30.18 60.82 21.11
CA GLU A 30 -29.04 60.45 20.26
C GLU A 30 -28.46 59.12 20.77
N GLU A 31 -28.81 58.03 20.09
CA GLU A 31 -28.18 56.74 20.33
C GLU A 31 -26.95 56.63 19.42
N ALA A 32 -25.78 56.81 20.03
CA ALA A 32 -24.48 56.64 19.39
C ALA A 32 -24.39 55.24 18.76
N THR A 33 -24.39 55.20 17.43
CA THR A 33 -24.20 53.98 16.66
C THR A 33 -22.77 53.50 16.86
N LYS A 34 -22.55 52.59 17.81
CA LYS A 34 -21.34 51.75 17.83
C LYS A 34 -21.41 50.85 16.60
N THR A 35 -20.80 51.30 15.51
CA THR A 35 -20.43 50.42 14.40
C THR A 35 -19.62 49.26 14.97
N ALA A 36 -20.15 48.04 14.81
CA ALA A 36 -19.39 46.83 15.06
C ALA A 36 -18.08 46.90 14.26
N PRO A 37 -16.93 46.47 14.84
CA PRO A 37 -15.69 46.45 14.10
C PRO A 37 -15.88 45.58 12.85
N PRO A 38 -15.31 45.96 11.70
CA PRO A 38 -15.41 45.17 10.48
C PRO A 38 -14.91 43.76 10.78
N GLN A 39 -15.72 42.75 10.44
CA GLN A 39 -15.26 41.36 10.45
C GLN A 39 -14.02 41.29 9.55
N GLN A 40 -12.84 41.14 10.15
CA GLN A 40 -11.63 40.85 9.40
C GLN A 40 -11.86 39.52 8.71
N THR A 41 -12.05 39.57 7.39
CA THR A 41 -11.97 38.40 6.53
C THR A 41 -10.53 37.91 6.67
N GLN A 42 -10.32 36.73 7.26
CA GLN A 42 -8.99 36.14 7.32
C GLN A 42 -8.53 35.92 5.87
N THR A 43 -7.33 36.39 5.55
CA THR A 43 -6.68 36.05 4.28
C THR A 43 -5.98 34.70 4.45
N LEU A 44 -5.77 33.98 3.36
CA LEU A 44 -4.97 32.73 3.37
C LEU A 44 -3.59 32.96 4.02
N GLU A 45 -2.96 34.10 3.76
CA GLU A 45 -1.70 34.52 4.40
C GLU A 45 -1.82 34.58 5.93
N THR A 46 -2.90 35.19 6.44
CA THR A 46 -3.15 35.28 7.89
C THR A 46 -3.33 33.88 8.51
N ILE A 47 -3.99 32.96 7.79
CA ILE A 47 -4.18 31.57 8.23
C ILE A 47 -2.84 30.85 8.26
N ILE A 48 -2.04 30.95 7.18
CA ILE A 48 -0.71 30.34 7.08
C ILE A 48 0.20 30.81 8.20
N GLU A 49 0.24 32.11 8.48
CA GLU A 49 1.02 32.67 9.60
C GLU A 49 0.58 32.11 10.95
N SER A 50 -0.71 31.83 11.14
CA SER A 50 -1.26 31.31 12.40
C SER A 50 -0.89 29.84 12.69
N ILE A 51 -0.57 29.07 11.65
CA ILE A 51 -0.20 27.65 11.75
C ILE A 51 1.28 27.39 11.49
N GLN A 52 2.04 28.40 11.10
CA GLN A 52 3.45 28.26 10.77
C GLN A 52 4.26 27.83 12.01
N PRO A 53 4.92 26.66 11.96
CA PRO A 53 5.77 26.22 13.06
C PRO A 53 7.02 27.09 13.18
N ASP A 54 7.50 27.28 14.40
CA ASP A 54 8.71 28.05 14.67
C ASP A 54 9.92 27.54 13.86
N GLY A 55 10.56 28.44 13.13
CA GLY A 55 11.76 28.14 12.34
C GLY A 55 11.50 27.42 11.01
N LEU A 56 10.28 26.96 10.74
CA LEU A 56 9.91 26.38 9.45
C LEU A 56 9.32 27.44 8.53
N LYS A 57 9.69 27.40 7.25
CA LYS A 57 9.11 28.26 6.21
C LYS A 57 8.18 27.44 5.33
N VAL A 58 7.21 28.09 4.70
CA VAL A 58 6.43 27.46 3.64
C VAL A 58 7.37 27.09 2.49
N THR A 59 7.30 25.84 2.05
CA THR A 59 8.11 25.30 0.94
C THR A 59 7.25 24.93 -0.25
N LYS A 60 5.99 24.54 -0.03
CA LYS A 60 5.04 24.18 -1.09
C LYS A 60 3.62 24.58 -0.69
N ILE A 61 2.87 25.10 -1.65
CA ILE A 61 1.42 25.28 -1.55
C ILE A 61 0.80 24.61 -2.77
N VAL A 62 -0.21 23.77 -2.56
CA VAL A 62 -0.99 23.15 -3.63
C VAL A 62 -2.47 23.47 -3.40
N GLU A 63 -3.16 24.01 -4.40
CA GLU A 63 -4.56 24.41 -4.27
C GLU A 63 -5.45 23.61 -5.20
N ASP A 64 -6.59 23.13 -4.70
CA ASP A 64 -7.65 22.53 -5.52
C ASP A 64 -9.00 22.52 -4.78
N ASN A 65 -10.08 22.22 -5.49
CA ASN A 65 -11.39 21.91 -4.90
C ASN A 65 -11.39 20.43 -4.49
N LEU A 66 -10.96 20.13 -3.27
CA LEU A 66 -10.68 18.77 -2.78
C LEU A 66 -11.96 17.99 -2.43
N ASN A 67 -12.96 18.68 -1.90
CA ASN A 67 -14.25 18.08 -1.49
C ASN A 67 -15.37 18.30 -2.54
N ASN A 68 -15.03 18.88 -3.70
CA ASN A 68 -15.95 19.20 -4.79
C ASN A 68 -17.13 20.13 -4.38
N ASP A 69 -16.96 20.98 -3.37
CA ASP A 69 -17.98 21.94 -2.91
C ASP A 69 -17.99 23.27 -3.69
N GLY A 70 -16.97 23.49 -4.52
CA GLY A 70 -16.81 24.68 -5.36
C GLY A 70 -15.82 25.71 -4.79
N ASN A 71 -15.39 25.54 -3.54
CA ASN A 71 -14.37 26.33 -2.88
C ASN A 71 -13.02 25.61 -2.98
N LYS A 72 -11.93 26.37 -3.02
CA LYS A 72 -10.58 25.80 -3.00
C LYS A 72 -10.12 25.57 -1.58
N GLN A 73 -9.39 24.48 -1.40
CA GLN A 73 -8.57 24.20 -0.23
C GLN A 73 -7.10 24.20 -0.64
N SER A 74 -6.24 24.61 0.29
CA SER A 74 -4.80 24.66 0.11
C SER A 74 -4.12 23.62 1.00
N ILE A 75 -3.22 22.85 0.42
CA ILE A 75 -2.24 22.04 1.13
C ILE A 75 -1.00 22.89 1.33
N VAL A 76 -0.67 23.22 2.57
CA VAL A 76 0.45 24.08 2.95
C VAL A 76 1.52 23.21 3.59
N VAL A 77 2.69 23.16 2.96
CA VAL A 77 3.84 22.39 3.42
C VAL A 77 4.86 23.33 4.05
N PHE A 78 5.28 23.02 5.28
CA PHE A 78 6.32 23.74 6.01
C PHE A 78 7.59 22.90 6.17
N GLY A 79 8.74 23.53 5.91
CA GLY A 79 10.04 22.85 5.91
C GLY A 79 10.14 21.81 4.79
N ASP A 80 11.03 20.84 4.94
CA ASP A 80 11.09 19.66 4.06
C ASP A 80 10.00 18.67 4.47
N PHE A 81 8.74 19.00 4.17
CA PHE A 81 7.55 18.18 4.48
C PHE A 81 7.34 17.84 5.97
N ALA A 82 8.05 18.52 6.87
CA ALA A 82 8.01 18.26 8.30
C ALA A 82 6.62 18.48 8.91
N ARG A 83 5.84 19.43 8.38
CA ARG A 83 4.45 19.69 8.78
C ARG A 83 3.62 20.05 7.57
N ILE A 84 2.49 19.38 7.38
CA ILE A 84 1.61 19.57 6.23
C ILE A 84 0.20 19.84 6.72
N PHE A 85 -0.38 20.97 6.33
CA PHE A 85 -1.72 21.37 6.73
C PHE A 85 -2.65 21.47 5.53
N VAL A 86 -3.91 21.15 5.74
CA VAL A 86 -5.00 21.48 4.84
C VAL A 86 -5.75 22.67 5.43
N VAL A 87 -5.97 23.69 4.60
CA VAL A 87 -6.69 24.92 4.99
C VAL A 87 -7.71 25.28 3.92
N SER A 88 -8.78 25.95 4.30
CA SER A 88 -9.68 26.65 3.37
C SER A 88 -9.44 28.16 3.45
N GLU A 89 -10.15 28.94 2.63
CA GLU A 89 -10.05 30.40 2.65
C GLU A 89 -10.36 31.03 4.02
N SER A 90 -11.15 30.35 4.86
CA SER A 90 -11.66 30.92 6.11
C SER A 90 -11.24 30.17 7.38
N GLN A 91 -10.61 29.01 7.28
CA GLN A 91 -10.21 28.23 8.45
C GLN A 91 -9.09 27.23 8.16
N VAL A 92 -8.42 26.81 9.24
CA VAL A 92 -7.57 25.62 9.24
C VAL A 92 -8.47 24.40 9.31
N ILE A 93 -8.35 23.49 8.34
CA ILE A 93 -9.10 22.22 8.34
C ILE A 93 -8.38 21.23 9.26
N GLY A 94 -7.06 21.09 9.10
CA GLY A 94 -6.28 20.22 9.96
C GLY A 94 -4.87 19.97 9.45
N GLU A 95 -4.12 19.18 10.20
CA GLU A 95 -2.81 18.68 9.81
C GLU A 95 -2.96 17.28 9.20
N LEU A 96 -2.24 16.99 8.12
CA LEU A 96 -2.12 15.62 7.62
C LEU A 96 -1.26 14.82 8.59
N LYS A 97 -1.82 13.73 9.09
CA LYS A 97 -1.14 12.77 9.96
C LYS A 97 -1.45 11.39 9.43
N ASP A 98 -0.43 10.75 8.88
CA ASP A 98 -0.50 9.36 8.48
C ASP A 98 -0.54 8.43 9.70
N SER A 99 -1.02 7.21 9.47
CA SER A 99 -1.04 6.15 10.48
C SER A 99 0.23 5.30 10.49
N ILE A 100 1.29 5.70 9.77
CA ILE A 100 2.53 4.91 9.67
C ILE A 100 3.22 4.89 11.05
N GLY A 101 3.33 3.69 11.62
CA GLY A 101 3.81 3.45 12.97
C GLY A 101 5.34 3.41 13.14
N VAL A 102 6.09 3.57 12.05
CA VAL A 102 7.56 3.56 12.02
C VAL A 102 8.12 4.92 11.59
N ALA A 103 9.38 5.18 11.96
CA ALA A 103 10.05 6.42 11.61
C ALA A 103 10.24 6.51 10.09
N HIS A 104 9.71 7.57 9.50
CA HIS A 104 9.80 7.86 8.07
C HIS A 104 9.81 9.38 7.86
N ASP A 105 10.26 9.80 6.68
CA ASP A 105 10.22 11.18 6.22
C ASP A 105 9.20 11.29 5.08
N ASN A 106 8.41 12.35 5.10
CA ASN A 106 7.54 12.68 3.99
C ASN A 106 8.37 13.37 2.90
N ILE A 107 8.15 13.01 1.64
CA ILE A 107 8.99 13.48 0.51
C ILE A 107 8.20 14.17 -0.59
N ASP A 108 6.90 13.88 -0.70
CA ASP A 108 6.04 14.55 -1.66
C ASP A 108 4.59 14.54 -1.19
N VAL A 109 3.83 15.53 -1.64
CA VAL A 109 2.37 15.57 -1.48
C VAL A 109 1.72 15.95 -2.80
N ARG A 110 0.72 15.19 -3.21
CA ARG A 110 0.02 15.37 -4.49
C ARG A 110 -1.49 15.39 -4.29
N ILE A 111 -2.17 16.12 -5.17
CA ILE A 111 -3.62 16.01 -5.35
C ILE A 111 -3.83 15.19 -6.62
N GLN A 112 -4.50 14.05 -6.51
CA GLN A 112 -4.69 13.13 -7.62
C GLN A 112 -6.06 12.47 -7.62
N LYS A 113 -6.52 12.11 -8.82
CA LYS A 113 -7.64 11.18 -9.00
C LYS A 113 -7.07 9.76 -8.96
N LEU A 114 -7.69 8.90 -8.17
CA LEU A 114 -7.26 7.50 -7.99
C LEU A 114 -8.20 6.51 -8.68
N ASP A 115 -9.31 6.99 -9.22
CA ASP A 115 -10.26 6.19 -9.98
C ASP A 115 -10.90 7.06 -11.07
N GLN A 116 -11.85 6.45 -11.79
CA GLN A 116 -12.57 7.10 -12.89
C GLN A 116 -13.61 8.13 -12.42
N THR A 117 -13.72 8.39 -11.11
CA THR A 117 -14.62 9.41 -10.58
C THR A 117 -13.97 10.81 -10.62
N ASP A 118 -14.74 11.84 -10.30
CA ASP A 118 -14.21 13.20 -10.10
C ASP A 118 -13.66 13.43 -8.68
N LYS A 119 -13.61 12.38 -7.86
CA LYS A 119 -13.08 12.45 -6.51
C LYS A 119 -11.57 12.66 -6.55
N LYS A 120 -11.10 13.57 -5.71
CA LYS A 120 -9.68 13.86 -5.54
C LYS A 120 -9.22 13.43 -4.17
N PHE A 121 -7.98 12.97 -4.13
CA PHE A 121 -7.31 12.52 -2.92
C PHE A 121 -6.03 13.31 -2.73
N ILE A 122 -5.66 13.51 -1.47
CA ILE A 122 -4.34 13.97 -1.11
C ILE A 122 -3.49 12.74 -0.89
N VAL A 123 -2.41 12.58 -1.64
CA VAL A 123 -1.46 11.47 -1.47
C VAL A 123 -0.17 12.03 -0.92
N LEU A 124 0.21 11.49 0.24
CA LEU A 124 1.45 11.78 0.91
C LEU A 124 2.40 10.62 0.65
N TYR A 125 3.54 10.90 0.02
CA TYR A 125 4.57 9.90 -0.24
C TYR A 125 5.64 10.00 0.83
N SER A 126 6.08 8.85 1.30
CA SER A 126 6.98 8.71 2.44
C SER A 126 8.13 7.79 2.10
N GLU A 127 9.31 8.11 2.60
CA GLU A 127 10.48 7.24 2.52
C GLU A 127 11.14 7.07 3.89
N GLN A 128 11.85 5.97 4.06
CA GLN A 128 12.79 5.78 5.15
C GLN A 128 14.15 5.49 4.53
N ASN A 129 15.09 6.40 4.75
CA ASN A 129 16.48 6.26 4.34
C ASN A 129 17.36 6.24 5.58
N GLY A 130 17.76 5.04 6.04
CA GLY A 130 18.50 4.92 7.30
C GLY A 130 19.38 3.67 7.41
N MET A 131 20.00 3.51 8.57
CA MET A 131 20.79 2.29 8.89
C MET A 131 19.95 1.01 8.84
N ASP A 132 18.63 1.14 9.07
CA ASP A 132 17.70 0.02 9.20
C ASP A 132 17.11 -0.43 7.84
N GLY A 133 17.49 0.22 6.73
CA GLY A 133 17.06 -0.16 5.38
C GLY A 133 16.48 0.99 4.57
N TYR A 134 15.89 0.63 3.43
CA TYR A 134 15.22 1.53 2.51
C TYR A 134 13.74 1.17 2.42
N GLY A 135 12.88 2.07 2.89
CA GLY A 135 11.42 1.94 2.82
C GLY A 135 10.82 3.01 1.93
N GLU A 136 9.87 2.63 1.07
CA GLU A 136 9.02 3.56 0.35
C GLU A 136 7.55 3.20 0.58
N GLY A 137 6.71 4.22 0.71
CA GLY A 137 5.28 4.03 0.81
C GLY A 137 4.49 5.32 0.66
N PHE A 138 3.21 5.24 1.04
CA PHE A 138 2.30 6.37 0.91
C PHE A 138 1.12 6.29 1.90
N SER A 139 0.50 7.43 2.13
CA SER A 139 -0.81 7.59 2.77
C SER A 139 -1.76 8.35 1.86
N ILE A 140 -3.02 7.92 1.84
CA ILE A 140 -4.10 8.49 1.03
C ILE A 140 -5.10 9.14 1.96
N PHE A 141 -5.33 10.43 1.77
CA PHE A 141 -6.33 11.18 2.50
C PHE A 141 -7.44 11.67 1.57
N GLN A 142 -8.63 11.79 2.14
CA GLN A 142 -9.77 12.44 1.54
C GLN A 142 -10.25 13.57 2.44
N LEU A 143 -10.74 14.65 1.82
CA LEU A 143 -11.51 15.67 2.50
C LEU A 143 -13.01 15.37 2.42
N ASN A 144 -13.64 15.15 3.57
CA ASN A 144 -15.08 14.97 3.73
C ASN A 144 -15.68 16.19 4.44
N GLY A 145 -16.14 17.17 3.66
CA GLY A 145 -16.52 18.48 4.19
C GLY A 145 -15.30 19.24 4.71
N ASP A 146 -15.24 19.49 6.01
CA ASP A 146 -14.11 20.10 6.73
C ASP A 146 -13.32 19.08 7.57
N GLN A 147 -13.47 17.78 7.29
CA GLN A 147 -12.76 16.72 7.99
C GLN A 147 -11.79 15.99 7.06
N ILE A 148 -10.55 15.85 7.51
CA ILE A 148 -9.54 15.01 6.86
C ILE A 148 -9.74 13.58 7.35
N GLU A 149 -9.81 12.63 6.41
CA GLU A 149 -9.91 11.20 6.68
C GLU A 149 -8.79 10.48 5.92
N GLU A 150 -8.01 9.66 6.62
CA GLU A 150 -7.08 8.74 5.97
C GLU A 150 -7.89 7.54 5.45
N VAL A 151 -7.87 7.35 4.13
CA VAL A 151 -8.58 6.30 3.43
C VAL A 151 -7.82 4.99 3.53
N ASN A 152 -6.52 5.06 3.29
CA ASN A 152 -5.62 3.92 3.33
C ASN A 152 -4.17 4.41 3.42
N TYR A 153 -3.27 3.54 3.83
CA TYR A 153 -1.83 3.74 3.75
C TYR A 153 -1.13 2.41 3.48
N ASN A 154 0.04 2.46 2.86
CA ASN A 154 0.86 1.29 2.66
C ASN A 154 2.33 1.66 2.78
N PHE A 155 2.98 1.13 3.82
CA PHE A 155 4.40 1.33 4.14
C PHE A 155 4.96 0.03 4.74
N PRO A 156 6.24 -0.32 4.53
CA PRO A 156 6.84 -1.53 5.09
C PRO A 156 7.09 -1.43 6.61
N GLU A 157 6.04 -1.41 7.42
CA GLU A 157 6.14 -1.15 8.87
C GLU A 157 6.90 -2.23 9.67
N THR A 158 6.86 -3.49 9.23
CA THR A 158 7.48 -4.58 9.99
C THR A 158 9.01 -4.55 9.92
N THR A 159 9.54 -4.18 8.76
CA THR A 159 10.98 -4.23 8.46
C THR A 159 11.60 -2.83 8.32
N GLY A 160 10.79 -1.78 8.12
CA GLY A 160 11.25 -0.47 7.67
C GLY A 160 11.84 -0.49 6.25
N SER A 161 11.75 -1.62 5.54
CA SER A 161 12.41 -1.85 4.27
C SER A 161 11.49 -2.52 3.27
N GLY A 162 11.49 -2.03 2.04
CA GLY A 162 10.67 -2.51 0.93
C GLY A 162 9.98 -1.39 0.19
N THR A 163 9.41 -1.72 -0.97
CA THR A 163 8.79 -0.73 -1.86
C THR A 163 7.29 -0.96 -1.93
N ARG A 164 6.52 0.05 -1.50
CA ARG A 164 5.08 0.14 -1.64
C ARG A 164 4.74 1.32 -2.54
N LYS A 165 3.97 1.09 -3.61
CA LYS A 165 3.64 2.11 -4.60
C LYS A 165 2.14 2.28 -4.74
N LEU A 166 1.77 3.49 -5.15
CA LEU A 166 0.41 3.82 -5.56
C LEU A 166 0.42 4.06 -7.07
N GLU A 167 -0.07 3.09 -7.84
CA GLU A 167 -0.04 3.10 -9.31
C GLU A 167 -1.16 2.25 -9.90
N ASP A 168 -1.61 2.58 -11.11
CA ASP A 168 -2.56 1.76 -11.89
C ASP A 168 -1.80 0.56 -12.48
N TYR A 169 -1.70 -0.52 -11.71
CA TYR A 169 -0.82 -1.64 -12.04
C TYR A 169 -1.45 -2.54 -13.11
N ASP A 170 -2.76 -2.81 -13.00
CA ASP A 170 -3.46 -3.66 -13.97
C ASP A 170 -4.05 -2.89 -15.18
N ASN A 171 -3.81 -1.57 -15.25
CA ASN A 171 -4.18 -0.68 -16.35
C ASN A 171 -5.71 -0.58 -16.57
N ASP A 172 -6.51 -0.67 -15.51
CA ASP A 172 -7.97 -0.53 -15.56
C ASP A 172 -8.45 0.92 -15.37
N GLY A 173 -7.52 1.85 -15.12
CA GLY A 173 -7.79 3.26 -14.84
C GLY A 173 -8.14 3.55 -13.38
N ILE A 174 -7.92 2.59 -12.48
CA ILE A 174 -8.03 2.71 -11.03
C ILE A 174 -6.65 2.41 -10.45
N TYR A 175 -6.21 3.24 -9.50
CA TYR A 175 -4.94 3.03 -8.84
C TYR A 175 -5.02 1.88 -7.84
N ASP A 176 -3.91 1.18 -7.70
CA ASP A 176 -3.67 0.10 -6.75
C ASP A 176 -2.64 0.50 -5.70
N SER A 177 -2.84 -0.03 -4.50
CA SER A 177 -1.80 -0.22 -3.51
C SER A 177 -0.97 -1.44 -3.91
N VAL A 178 0.26 -1.22 -4.35
CA VAL A 178 1.15 -2.24 -4.91
C VAL A 178 2.33 -2.49 -3.98
N THR A 179 2.61 -3.76 -3.72
CA THR A 179 3.72 -4.23 -2.89
C THR A 179 4.66 -5.08 -3.72
N TYR A 180 5.93 -4.70 -3.77
CA TYR A 180 6.98 -5.45 -4.46
C TYR A 180 7.79 -6.27 -3.46
N VAL A 181 7.88 -7.58 -3.68
CA VAL A 181 8.66 -8.51 -2.86
C VAL A 181 9.63 -9.26 -3.75
N ASP A 182 10.91 -8.93 -3.62
CA ASP A 182 11.98 -9.70 -4.26
C ASP A 182 12.17 -11.02 -3.52
N VAL A 183 12.18 -12.10 -4.28
CA VAL A 183 12.39 -13.45 -3.76
C VAL A 183 13.87 -13.77 -3.84
N ASN A 184 14.48 -14.23 -2.74
CA ASN A 184 15.90 -14.59 -2.70
C ASN A 184 16.13 -16.01 -3.24
N ASP A 185 15.80 -16.24 -4.50
CA ASP A 185 15.94 -17.52 -5.18
C ASP A 185 16.86 -17.44 -6.42
N THR A 186 17.13 -18.60 -7.01
CA THR A 186 18.00 -18.68 -8.19
C THR A 186 17.38 -18.05 -9.44
N GLN A 187 16.05 -18.05 -9.58
CA GLN A 187 15.38 -17.51 -10.78
C GLN A 187 15.14 -16.00 -10.71
N SER A 188 15.44 -15.36 -9.58
CA SER A 188 15.24 -13.93 -9.34
C SER A 188 13.77 -13.55 -9.51
N HIS A 189 12.89 -14.31 -8.84
CA HIS A 189 11.47 -14.03 -8.84
C HIS A 189 11.16 -12.71 -8.09
N GLN A 190 10.11 -12.04 -8.52
CA GLN A 190 9.50 -10.93 -7.81
C GLN A 190 8.00 -11.19 -7.72
N LEU A 191 7.49 -11.24 -6.49
CA LEU A 191 6.06 -11.29 -6.21
C LEU A 191 5.53 -9.86 -6.11
N ILE A 192 4.42 -9.60 -6.77
CA ILE A 192 3.76 -8.30 -6.78
C ILE A 192 2.35 -8.49 -6.25
N PHE A 193 2.11 -7.99 -5.05
CA PHE A 193 0.78 -8.00 -4.45
C PHE A 193 0.12 -6.67 -4.72
N TYR A 194 -1.10 -6.68 -5.23
CA TYR A 194 -1.80 -5.45 -5.56
C TYR A 194 -3.29 -5.57 -5.25
N GLN A 195 -3.83 -4.46 -4.76
CA GLN A 195 -5.23 -4.31 -4.42
C GLN A 195 -5.61 -2.85 -4.67
N ARG A 196 -6.87 -2.57 -5.02
CA ARG A 196 -7.37 -1.21 -5.20
C ARG A 196 -6.93 -0.28 -4.05
N TYR A 197 -6.58 0.97 -4.38
CA TYR A 197 -5.99 1.95 -3.46
C TYR A 197 -6.71 2.11 -2.10
N ASP A 198 -8.02 1.90 -2.01
CA ASP A 198 -8.82 2.02 -0.78
C ASP A 198 -8.93 0.71 0.02
N ALA A 199 -8.12 -0.29 -0.33
CA ALA A 199 -8.13 -1.63 0.24
C ALA A 199 -9.49 -2.34 0.14
N LEU A 200 -10.36 -1.91 -0.77
CA LEU A 200 -11.62 -2.59 -1.06
C LEU A 200 -11.42 -3.58 -2.20
N GLY A 201 -11.74 -4.84 -1.94
CA GLY A 201 -11.68 -5.92 -2.94
C GLY A 201 -10.73 -7.03 -2.52
N GLU A 202 -10.47 -7.96 -3.44
CA GLU A 202 -9.50 -9.04 -3.24
C GLU A 202 -8.10 -8.54 -3.59
N GLU A 203 -7.11 -8.88 -2.76
CA GLU A 203 -5.71 -8.71 -3.10
C GLU A 203 -5.33 -9.76 -4.14
N LYS A 204 -4.71 -9.31 -5.23
CA LYS A 204 -4.22 -10.15 -6.32
C LYS A 204 -2.70 -10.28 -6.18
N VAL A 205 -2.17 -11.33 -6.79
CA VAL A 205 -0.73 -11.58 -6.86
C VAL A 205 -0.30 -11.86 -8.29
N ASP A 206 0.78 -11.22 -8.70
CA ASP A 206 1.49 -11.48 -9.93
C ASP A 206 2.89 -11.99 -9.62
N LEU A 207 3.40 -12.89 -10.46
CA LEU A 207 4.77 -13.38 -10.42
C LEU A 207 5.53 -12.86 -11.64
N GLN A 208 6.67 -12.22 -11.42
CA GLN A 208 7.57 -11.74 -12.47
C GLN A 208 8.98 -12.31 -12.32
N TYR A 209 9.72 -12.35 -13.43
CA TYR A 209 11.14 -12.70 -13.43
C TYR A 209 11.97 -11.45 -13.59
N THR A 210 12.88 -11.21 -12.65
CA THR A 210 13.80 -10.07 -12.71
C THR A 210 15.14 -10.44 -13.35
N ASN A 211 15.41 -11.73 -13.58
CA ASN A 211 16.60 -12.21 -14.28
C ASN A 211 16.75 -11.63 -15.71
N GLU A 212 17.93 -11.79 -16.31
CA GLU A 212 18.27 -11.21 -17.63
C GLU A 212 17.31 -11.64 -18.75
N GLU A 213 16.79 -12.87 -18.68
CA GLU A 213 15.96 -13.47 -19.72
C GLU A 213 14.45 -13.22 -19.53
N LYS A 214 14.04 -12.65 -18.39
CA LYS A 214 12.65 -12.35 -18.01
C LYS A 214 11.71 -13.56 -18.13
N LYS A 215 12.22 -14.74 -17.84
CA LYS A 215 11.49 -16.02 -17.85
C LYS A 215 12.22 -17.06 -17.01
N PHE A 216 11.55 -18.16 -16.74
CA PHE A 216 12.16 -19.35 -16.16
C PHE A 216 13.30 -19.91 -17.03
N ILE A 217 14.44 -20.22 -16.41
CA ILE A 217 15.58 -20.85 -17.06
C ILE A 217 15.85 -22.19 -16.38
N TYR A 218 15.55 -23.27 -17.09
CA TYR A 218 15.80 -24.63 -16.60
C TYR A 218 17.30 -24.86 -16.33
N PRO A 219 17.72 -25.27 -15.12
CA PRO A 219 19.13 -25.46 -14.81
C PRO A 219 19.77 -26.65 -15.55
N ALA A 220 20.99 -26.46 -16.06
CA ALA A 220 21.72 -27.51 -16.77
C ALA A 220 22.44 -28.51 -15.84
N GLU A 221 22.79 -28.07 -14.63
CA GLU A 221 23.51 -28.87 -13.63
C GLU A 221 22.53 -29.50 -12.63
N PRO A 222 22.69 -30.78 -12.26
CA PRO A 222 21.76 -31.46 -11.37
C PRO A 222 21.70 -30.84 -9.97
N GLU A 223 22.81 -30.31 -9.45
CA GLU A 223 22.86 -29.60 -8.18
C GLU A 223 22.00 -28.34 -8.20
N LYS A 224 21.99 -27.62 -9.32
CA LYS A 224 21.16 -26.43 -9.51
C LYS A 224 19.68 -26.80 -9.65
N VAL A 225 19.35 -27.93 -10.29
CA VAL A 225 17.97 -28.46 -10.31
C VAL A 225 17.47 -28.74 -8.90
N ILE A 226 18.29 -29.39 -8.06
CA ILE A 226 17.94 -29.68 -6.66
C ILE A 226 17.74 -28.38 -5.88
N LYS A 227 18.69 -27.43 -5.99
CA LYS A 227 18.62 -26.15 -5.29
C LYS A 227 17.34 -25.40 -5.66
N ASN A 228 17.08 -25.23 -6.96
CA ASN A 228 15.93 -24.50 -7.44
C ASN A 228 14.61 -25.19 -7.04
N PHE A 229 14.53 -26.51 -7.07
CA PHE A 229 13.36 -27.25 -6.58
C PHE A 229 13.06 -26.94 -5.09
N ILE A 230 14.09 -26.87 -4.24
CA ILE A 230 13.91 -26.59 -2.80
C ILE A 230 13.51 -25.12 -2.58
N GLU A 231 14.10 -24.20 -3.33
CA GLU A 231 13.72 -22.78 -3.31
C GLU A 231 12.26 -22.60 -3.72
N ASP A 232 11.85 -23.20 -4.83
CA ASP A 232 10.48 -23.11 -5.34
C ASP A 232 9.48 -23.80 -4.42
N PHE A 233 9.90 -24.85 -3.71
CA PHE A 233 9.06 -25.54 -2.74
C PHE A 233 8.65 -24.61 -1.59
N HIS A 234 9.55 -23.74 -1.14
CA HIS A 234 9.25 -22.75 -0.12
C HIS A 234 8.12 -21.79 -0.56
N TYR A 235 8.14 -21.40 -1.83
CA TYR A 235 7.18 -20.49 -2.45
C TYR A 235 6.14 -21.23 -3.32
N LYS A 236 5.83 -22.50 -2.98
CA LYS A 236 5.00 -23.40 -3.81
C LYS A 236 3.63 -22.87 -4.17
N GLU A 237 3.07 -21.97 -3.35
CA GLU A 237 1.78 -21.32 -3.62
C GLU A 237 1.79 -20.56 -4.95
N TRP A 238 2.94 -19.99 -5.33
CA TRP A 238 3.12 -19.23 -6.55
C TRP A 238 3.94 -19.96 -7.62
N LEU A 239 4.74 -20.96 -7.22
CA LEU A 239 5.71 -21.65 -8.09
C LEU A 239 5.37 -23.11 -8.40
N GLU A 240 4.12 -23.54 -8.21
CA GLU A 240 3.71 -24.94 -8.45
C GLU A 240 4.00 -25.42 -9.88
N GLU A 241 3.79 -24.57 -10.89
CA GLU A 241 4.04 -24.91 -12.29
C GLU A 241 5.54 -25.06 -12.62
N GLU A 242 6.43 -24.37 -11.89
CA GLU A 242 7.88 -24.58 -12.00
C GLU A 242 8.29 -25.89 -11.33
N LEU A 243 7.76 -26.16 -10.13
CA LEU A 243 8.00 -27.42 -9.40
C LEU A 243 7.69 -28.64 -10.24
N LYS A 244 6.58 -28.61 -11.00
CA LYS A 244 6.18 -29.68 -11.93
C LYS A 244 7.21 -29.95 -13.02
N GLN A 245 7.99 -28.95 -13.43
CA GLN A 245 9.02 -29.13 -14.47
C GLN A 245 10.25 -29.89 -13.96
N PHE A 246 10.50 -29.89 -12.64
CA PHE A 246 11.66 -30.58 -12.07
C PHE A 246 11.45 -32.05 -11.79
N VAL A 247 10.21 -32.52 -11.72
CA VAL A 247 9.87 -33.88 -11.22
C VAL A 247 9.35 -34.80 -12.32
N ASP A 248 9.61 -36.10 -12.21
CA ASP A 248 9.01 -37.10 -13.11
C ASP A 248 7.62 -37.57 -12.64
N ASN A 249 7.23 -37.19 -11.42
CA ASN A 249 5.97 -37.50 -10.77
C ASN A 249 5.57 -36.33 -9.87
N GLU A 250 4.38 -35.77 -10.11
CA GLU A 250 3.84 -34.65 -9.33
C GLU A 250 3.71 -34.96 -7.83
N GLY A 251 3.55 -36.23 -7.43
CA GLY A 251 3.54 -36.60 -6.02
C GLY A 251 4.80 -36.18 -5.25
N LEU A 252 5.92 -35.94 -5.94
CA LEU A 252 7.16 -35.44 -5.34
C LEU A 252 7.08 -33.97 -4.91
N ILE A 253 6.23 -33.15 -5.53
CA ILE A 253 6.05 -31.72 -5.14
C ILE A 253 5.30 -31.57 -3.81
N HIS A 254 4.73 -32.67 -3.28
CA HIS A 254 4.08 -32.72 -1.97
C HIS A 254 5.00 -33.28 -0.87
N PHE A 255 6.22 -33.70 -1.21
CA PHE A 255 7.20 -34.10 -0.21
C PHE A 255 7.65 -32.87 0.57
N ASN A 256 7.33 -32.79 1.86
CA ASN A 256 7.63 -31.60 2.66
C ASN A 256 9.12 -31.47 2.96
N THR A 257 9.85 -30.69 2.15
CA THR A 257 11.29 -30.49 2.36
C THR A 257 11.58 -29.66 3.60
N GLU A 258 10.64 -28.82 4.05
CA GLU A 258 10.76 -27.99 5.27
C GLU A 258 10.88 -28.83 6.56
N ASP A 259 10.45 -30.09 6.55
CA ASP A 259 10.64 -31.01 7.68
C ASP A 259 12.12 -31.40 7.87
N TYR A 260 12.97 -31.15 6.87
CA TYR A 260 14.35 -31.63 6.81
C TYR A 260 15.38 -30.54 6.50
N ILE A 261 14.96 -29.45 5.87
CA ILE A 261 15.79 -28.31 5.49
C ILE A 261 15.16 -27.07 6.13
N ASN A 262 15.99 -26.28 6.83
CA ASN A 262 15.58 -25.01 7.39
C ASN A 262 15.51 -23.94 6.29
N LEU A 263 14.30 -23.58 5.89
CA LEU A 263 14.07 -22.54 4.88
C LEU A 263 13.92 -21.14 5.49
N SER A 264 14.10 -20.97 6.80
CA SER A 264 13.90 -19.67 7.46
C SER A 264 14.84 -18.55 6.97
N SER A 265 15.98 -18.91 6.36
CA SER A 265 16.90 -17.93 5.76
C SER A 265 16.46 -17.45 4.37
N MET A 266 15.50 -18.11 3.73
CA MET A 266 15.02 -17.73 2.39
C MET A 266 14.53 -16.28 2.36
N ASP A 267 13.88 -15.82 3.41
CA ASP A 267 13.34 -14.45 3.48
C ASP A 267 14.42 -13.36 3.57
N TYR A 268 15.68 -13.70 3.88
CA TYR A 268 16.73 -12.70 4.17
C TYR A 268 18.06 -12.91 3.44
N GLY A 269 18.43 -14.16 3.14
CA GLY A 269 19.75 -14.52 2.62
C GLY A 269 19.76 -15.66 1.61
N GLY A 270 18.58 -16.20 1.28
CA GLY A 270 18.42 -17.32 0.36
C GLY A 270 18.77 -18.68 0.98
N LEU A 271 18.86 -19.69 0.11
CA LEU A 271 19.03 -21.08 0.51
C LEU A 271 20.49 -21.44 0.80
N ASP A 272 20.75 -21.92 2.01
CA ASP A 272 22.07 -22.38 2.45
C ASP A 272 22.10 -23.90 2.68
N ILE A 273 22.45 -24.63 1.62
CA ILE A 273 22.51 -26.09 1.61
C ILE A 273 23.82 -26.60 1.01
N ARG A 274 24.27 -27.75 1.48
CA ARG A 274 25.34 -28.54 0.88
C ARG A 274 24.75 -29.67 0.06
N ILE A 275 25.19 -29.76 -1.19
CA ILE A 275 24.81 -30.81 -2.13
C ILE A 275 26.06 -31.63 -2.45
N HIS A 276 26.03 -32.93 -2.20
CA HIS A 276 27.15 -33.85 -2.43
C HIS A 276 26.73 -35.05 -3.28
N GLU A 277 27.36 -35.24 -4.44
CA GLU A 277 27.12 -36.40 -5.30
C GLU A 277 27.62 -37.69 -4.62
N LEU A 278 26.69 -38.62 -4.35
CA LEU A 278 26.99 -39.95 -3.79
C LEU A 278 27.31 -40.98 -4.87
N SER A 279 26.77 -40.82 -6.08
CA SER A 279 26.95 -41.77 -7.17
C SER A 279 27.03 -41.10 -8.55
N VAL A 280 27.95 -41.61 -9.38
CA VAL A 280 28.21 -41.16 -10.77
C VAL A 280 27.65 -42.09 -11.89
N PRO A 281 26.85 -43.16 -11.67
CA PRO A 281 26.44 -44.03 -12.78
C PRO A 281 25.27 -43.46 -13.60
N GLU A 282 25.58 -42.77 -14.70
CA GLU A 282 24.60 -42.43 -15.74
C GLU A 282 23.73 -43.65 -16.13
N PRO A 283 22.42 -43.46 -16.39
CA PRO A 283 21.71 -42.19 -16.57
C PRO A 283 21.16 -41.56 -15.28
N ASN A 284 21.51 -42.10 -14.09
CA ASN A 284 21.00 -41.60 -12.82
C ASN A 284 22.13 -41.03 -11.97
N LYS A 285 21.84 -40.01 -11.19
CA LYS A 285 22.75 -39.49 -10.17
C LYS A 285 22.03 -39.39 -8.84
N ILE A 286 22.77 -39.66 -7.77
CA ILE A 286 22.25 -39.59 -6.42
C ILE A 286 23.01 -38.52 -5.66
N PHE A 287 22.30 -37.61 -5.03
CA PHE A 287 22.85 -36.51 -4.26
C PHE A 287 22.37 -36.55 -2.83
N LEU A 288 23.30 -36.36 -1.90
CA LEU A 288 23.02 -36.07 -0.51
C LEU A 288 22.86 -34.56 -0.37
N VAL A 289 21.73 -34.13 0.19
CA VAL A 289 21.44 -32.73 0.48
C VAL A 289 21.36 -32.57 1.99
N LYS A 290 22.15 -31.63 2.52
CA LYS A 290 22.20 -31.32 3.93
C LYS A 290 22.10 -29.81 4.12
N ASP A 291 21.27 -29.42 5.07
CA ASP A 291 21.24 -28.05 5.59
C ASP A 291 22.54 -27.72 6.35
N GLU A 292 23.11 -26.52 6.17
CA GLU A 292 24.33 -26.13 6.88
C GLU A 292 24.13 -25.92 8.38
N SER A 293 22.92 -25.53 8.79
CA SER A 293 22.52 -25.20 10.17
C SER A 293 21.95 -26.38 10.96
N MET A 294 21.48 -27.45 10.29
CA MET A 294 20.91 -28.63 10.96
C MET A 294 21.89 -29.80 11.02
N ASP A 295 22.23 -30.21 12.24
CA ASP A 295 23.26 -31.24 12.46
C ASP A 295 22.88 -32.66 11.99
N SER A 296 21.59 -32.98 11.74
CA SER A 296 21.15 -34.39 11.58
C SER A 296 20.09 -34.72 10.51
N SER A 297 19.49 -33.75 9.84
CA SER A 297 18.50 -34.03 8.78
C SER A 297 19.19 -34.07 7.42
N GLU A 298 19.09 -35.21 6.73
CA GLU A 298 19.72 -35.44 5.43
C GLU A 298 18.67 -35.98 4.45
N LEU A 299 18.58 -35.35 3.28
CA LEU A 299 17.76 -35.82 2.17
C LEU A 299 18.65 -36.42 1.09
N THR A 300 18.12 -37.43 0.41
CA THR A 300 18.72 -37.98 -0.80
C THR A 300 17.82 -37.69 -1.98
N PHE A 301 18.38 -37.06 -3.01
CA PHE A 301 17.73 -36.80 -4.28
C PHE A 301 18.28 -37.75 -5.33
N THR A 302 17.40 -38.43 -6.07
CA THR A 302 17.78 -39.22 -7.25
C THR A 302 17.31 -38.53 -8.50
N LEU A 303 18.23 -38.11 -9.37
CA LEU A 303 17.94 -37.44 -10.63
C LEU A 303 18.23 -38.38 -11.80
N ARG A 304 17.44 -38.28 -12.85
CA ARG A 304 17.63 -39.00 -14.12
C ARG A 304 17.81 -38.00 -15.25
N LYS A 305 18.72 -38.28 -16.16
CA LYS A 305 18.87 -37.48 -17.38
C LYS A 305 17.85 -37.90 -18.46
N ILE A 306 16.97 -36.99 -18.87
CA ILE A 306 15.97 -37.17 -19.93
C ILE A 306 16.13 -36.03 -20.93
N SER A 307 16.41 -36.35 -22.21
CA SER A 307 16.53 -35.35 -23.28
C SER A 307 17.43 -34.14 -22.94
N ASN A 308 18.56 -34.40 -22.27
CA ASN A 308 19.52 -33.42 -21.74
C ASN A 308 19.08 -32.59 -20.52
N GLN A 309 17.92 -32.84 -19.93
CA GLN A 309 17.49 -32.26 -18.65
C GLN A 309 17.65 -33.27 -17.52
N TRP A 310 17.97 -32.79 -16.32
CA TRP A 310 18.01 -33.60 -15.12
C TRP A 310 16.67 -33.52 -14.40
N ILE A 311 15.97 -34.64 -14.27
CA ILE A 311 14.64 -34.71 -13.65
C ILE A 311 14.74 -35.44 -12.32
N ILE A 312 14.17 -34.88 -11.26
CA ILE A 312 14.04 -35.48 -9.94
C ILE A 312 13.04 -36.64 -10.03
N SER A 313 13.54 -37.84 -9.74
CA SER A 313 12.75 -39.08 -9.78
C SER A 313 12.43 -39.64 -8.40
N LYS A 314 13.11 -39.14 -7.38
CA LYS A 314 12.94 -39.61 -6.00
C LYS A 314 13.52 -38.61 -5.01
N ILE A 315 12.80 -38.40 -3.91
CA ILE A 315 13.24 -37.66 -2.73
C ILE A 315 13.01 -38.56 -1.53
N GLU A 316 14.05 -38.77 -0.72
CA GLU A 316 13.99 -39.65 0.44
C GLU A 316 14.71 -39.05 1.63
N LYS A 317 14.17 -39.29 2.82
CA LYS A 317 14.95 -39.18 4.05
C LYS A 317 16.08 -40.22 4.00
N LYS A 318 17.30 -39.81 4.31
CA LYS A 318 18.37 -40.78 4.53
C LYS A 318 18.07 -41.62 5.78
N THR A 319 17.76 -42.90 5.59
CA THR A 319 17.76 -43.87 6.68
C THR A 319 19.20 -44.25 7.00
N SER A 320 19.58 -44.04 8.26
CA SER A 320 20.84 -44.47 8.85
C SER A 320 21.00 -45.98 8.86
#